data_AF-A0A2D4G375-F1
#
_entry.id   AF-A0A2D4G375-F1
#
_cell.length_a   1.000
_cell.length_b   1.000
_cell.length_c   1.000
_cell.angle_alpha   90.00
_cell.angle_beta   90.00
_cell.angle_gamma   90.00
#
_symmetry.space_group_name_H-M   'P 1'
#
loop_
_entity.id
_entity.type
_entity.pdbx_description
1 polymer ?
#
loop_
_entity_poly.entity_id
_entity_poly.type
_entity_poly.pdbx_seq_one_letter_code
_entity_poly.pdbx_strand_id
1 'polypeptide(L)'
;MWQSLPYSPKRFNMERCVLGKEGFSSGKHYWEIEVGEDGYWALGVARNSMKRKGKLILAPEEGIWAVGKDRIQYKALTLPKIPLTLKKKPRKLGVYLDYEMELVAFHDVNHQSHIFTFFSAAFNGEEVFPFLYVGVGCWLRLCPW
;
A
#
# COMPACT_ATOMS: atom_id res chain seq x y z
N MET A 1 -7.98 12.46 18.03
CA MET A 1 -7.31 13.73 18.37
C MET A 1 -6.03 13.83 17.54
N TRP A 2 -5.68 15.01 17.01
CA TRP A 2 -4.42 15.19 16.28
C TRP A 2 -3.26 15.31 17.26
N GLN A 3 -2.12 14.70 16.95
CA GLN A 3 -0.90 14.85 17.74
C GLN A 3 -0.05 15.98 17.16
N SER A 4 0.42 16.89 18.01
CA SER A 4 1.38 17.92 17.62
C SER A 4 2.75 17.29 17.48
N LEU A 5 3.31 17.31 16.27
CA LEU A 5 4.62 16.75 15.96
C LEU A 5 5.44 17.79 15.20
N PRO A 6 6.79 17.75 15.30
CA PRO A 6 7.65 18.66 14.55
C PRO A 6 7.38 18.61 13.05
N TYR A 7 7.53 19.77 12.41
CA TYR A 7 7.44 19.87 10.96
C TYR A 7 8.50 18.96 10.32
N SER A 8 8.08 18.24 9.29
CA SER A 8 8.98 17.48 8.43
C SER A 8 8.48 17.53 6.99
N PRO A 9 9.35 17.79 6.02
CA PRO A 9 8.98 17.70 4.61
C PRO A 9 8.52 16.28 4.24
N LYS A 10 9.05 15.24 4.91
CA LYS A 10 8.69 13.83 4.69
C LYS A 10 7.33 13.42 5.28
N ARG A 11 6.71 14.26 6.13
CA ARG A 11 5.40 13.98 6.75
C ARG A 11 4.24 14.26 5.79
N PHE A 12 3.26 13.36 5.73
CA PHE A 12 1.97 13.63 5.11
C PHE A 12 1.16 14.63 5.95
N ASN A 13 0.74 15.75 5.37
CA ASN A 13 0.06 16.81 6.14
C ASN A 13 -1.47 16.66 6.18
N MET A 14 -2.06 16.00 5.19
CA MET A 14 -3.52 15.86 5.04
C MET A 14 -3.98 14.41 5.16
N GLU A 15 -3.20 13.49 4.61
CA GLU A 15 -3.55 12.07 4.55
C GLU A 15 -2.93 11.27 5.70
N ARG A 16 -3.64 10.22 6.13
CA ARG A 16 -3.20 9.29 7.19
C ARG A 16 -2.35 8.17 6.60
N CYS A 17 -1.27 8.57 5.92
CA CYS A 17 -0.32 7.67 5.30
C CYS A 17 0.99 7.61 6.11
N VAL A 18 1.64 6.46 6.04
CA VAL A 18 3.03 6.30 6.47
C VAL A 18 3.80 5.49 5.42
N LEU A 19 5.11 5.72 5.37
CA LEU A 19 6.02 4.87 4.62
C LEU A 19 6.84 4.02 5.58
N GLY A 20 7.29 2.87 5.08
CA GLY A 20 8.32 2.07 5.74
C GLY A 20 9.59 2.91 5.98
N LYS A 21 10.34 2.53 7.01
CA LYS A 21 11.61 3.16 7.34
C LYS A 21 12.68 2.84 6.30
N GLU A 22 12.71 1.59 5.88
CA GLU A 22 13.64 1.06 4.87
C GLU A 22 12.91 1.00 3.53
N GLY A 23 13.61 1.48 2.49
CA GLY A 23 13.17 1.37 1.12
C GLY A 23 14.01 0.34 0.36
N PHE A 24 13.61 0.08 -0.87
CA PHE A 24 14.18 -0.93 -1.74
C PHE A 24 14.55 -0.30 -3.08
N SER A 25 15.77 -0.52 -3.52
CA SER A 25 16.29 -0.08 -4.83
C SER A 25 16.79 -1.25 -5.69
N SER A 26 16.58 -2.48 -5.24
CA SER A 26 16.93 -3.73 -5.91
C SER A 26 16.34 -4.92 -5.14
N GLY A 27 16.31 -6.08 -5.79
CA GLY A 27 15.97 -7.37 -5.20
C GLY A 27 14.47 -7.66 -5.10
N LYS A 28 14.21 -8.83 -4.52
CA LYS A 28 12.87 -9.35 -4.23
C LYS A 28 12.60 -9.23 -2.75
N HIS A 29 11.45 -8.66 -2.40
CA HIS A 29 11.06 -8.39 -1.03
C HIS A 29 9.65 -8.89 -0.78
N TYR A 30 9.39 -9.29 0.45
CA TYR A 30 8.10 -9.77 0.88
C TYR A 30 7.80 -9.19 2.26
N TRP A 31 6.54 -8.88 2.56
CA TRP A 31 6.08 -8.60 3.92
C TRP A 31 4.59 -8.88 4.06
N GLU A 32 4.16 -9.15 5.29
CA GLU A 32 2.77 -9.46 5.63
C GLU A 32 2.16 -8.38 6.52
N ILE A 33 0.90 -8.05 6.25
CA ILE A 33 0.15 -7.03 6.96
C ILE A 33 -1.20 -7.62 7.37
N GLU A 34 -1.47 -7.63 8.67
CA GLU A 34 -2.82 -7.84 9.20
C GLU A 34 -3.67 -6.61 8.92
N VAL A 35 -4.90 -6.87 8.46
CA VAL A 35 -5.87 -5.84 8.07
C VAL A 35 -7.11 -5.89 8.94
N GLY A 36 -7.60 -4.71 9.32
CA GLY A 36 -8.89 -4.59 9.99
C GLY A 36 -10.06 -4.99 9.07
N GLU A 37 -11.11 -5.55 9.67
CA GLU A 37 -12.30 -6.00 8.93
C GLU A 37 -13.11 -4.83 8.34
N ASP A 38 -13.06 -3.65 8.97
CA ASP A 38 -13.92 -2.51 8.68
C ASP A 38 -13.20 -1.23 8.27
N GLY A 39 -13.96 -0.40 7.55
CA GLY A 39 -13.56 0.92 7.12
C GLY A 39 -12.55 0.92 5.97
N TYR A 40 -11.86 2.05 5.80
CA TYR A 40 -11.01 2.32 4.65
C TYR A 40 -9.53 2.10 4.97
N TRP A 41 -8.83 1.32 4.16
CA TRP A 41 -7.39 1.15 4.26
C TRP A 41 -6.78 0.87 2.87
N ALA A 42 -5.49 1.15 2.73
CA ALA A 42 -4.71 0.74 1.56
C ALA A 42 -3.30 0.34 1.98
N LEU A 43 -2.72 -0.62 1.25
CA LEU A 43 -1.35 -1.10 1.46
C LEU A 43 -0.70 -1.46 0.13
N GLY A 44 0.62 -1.28 0.05
CA GLY A 44 1.39 -1.56 -1.15
C GLY A 44 2.77 -0.92 -1.09
N VAL A 45 3.22 -0.36 -2.21
CA VAL A 45 4.49 0.35 -2.33
C VAL A 45 4.31 1.74 -2.91
N ALA A 46 5.21 2.66 -2.57
CA ALA A 46 5.26 4.00 -3.15
C ALA A 46 6.70 4.46 -3.40
N ARG A 47 6.92 5.23 -4.48
CA ARG A 47 8.23 5.85 -4.76
C ARG A 47 8.58 6.90 -3.72
N ASN A 48 9.87 7.15 -3.50
CA ASN A 48 10.33 8.23 -2.63
C ASN A 48 9.74 9.61 -2.99
N SER A 49 9.67 9.90 -4.30
CA SER A 49 9.21 11.16 -4.90
C SER A 49 7.72 11.43 -4.77
N MET A 50 6.92 10.47 -4.29
CA MET A 50 5.46 10.59 -4.25
C MET A 50 5.00 11.83 -3.46
N LYS A 51 3.88 12.45 -3.89
CA LYS A 51 3.37 13.72 -3.34
C LYS A 51 2.90 13.59 -1.89
N ARG A 52 3.53 14.33 -0.97
CA ARG A 52 3.22 14.24 0.48
C ARG A 52 2.29 15.32 1.02
N LYS A 53 2.01 16.36 0.23
CA LYS A 53 1.29 17.56 0.69
C LYS A 53 -0.05 17.69 -0.01
N GLY A 54 -1.10 17.97 0.74
CA GLY A 54 -2.47 18.08 0.24
C GLY A 54 -3.09 16.71 -0.05
N LYS A 55 -4.18 16.72 -0.83
CA LYS A 55 -4.92 15.52 -1.18
C LYS A 55 -4.09 14.60 -2.05
N LEU A 56 -4.09 13.31 -1.70
CA LEU A 56 -3.41 12.26 -2.44
C LEU A 56 -4.38 11.53 -3.37
N ILE A 57 -3.91 11.21 -4.58
CA ILE A 57 -4.57 10.27 -5.46
C ILE A 57 -3.79 8.95 -5.33
N LEU A 58 -4.47 7.89 -4.91
CA LEU A 58 -3.86 6.57 -4.81
C LEU A 58 -3.92 5.91 -6.18
N ALA A 59 -2.84 6.05 -6.95
CA ALA A 59 -2.72 5.50 -8.30
C ALA A 59 -1.24 5.34 -8.72
N PRO A 60 -0.92 4.41 -9.65
CA PRO A 60 0.42 4.23 -10.20
C PRO A 60 1.04 5.51 -10.76
N GLU A 61 0.22 6.37 -11.38
CA GLU A 61 0.65 7.63 -11.98
C GLU A 61 1.22 8.61 -10.94
N GLU A 62 0.77 8.50 -9.68
CA GLU A 62 1.30 9.25 -8.54
C GLU A 62 2.45 8.53 -7.83
N GLY A 63 2.93 7.42 -8.41
CA GLY A 63 4.00 6.59 -7.87
C GLY A 63 3.55 5.69 -6.72
N ILE A 64 2.30 5.22 -6.72
CA ILE A 64 1.73 4.35 -5.69
C ILE A 64 1.11 3.11 -6.33
N TRP A 65 1.59 1.92 -5.95
CA TRP A 65 1.03 0.64 -6.37
C TRP A 65 0.49 -0.08 -5.14
N ALA A 66 -0.83 -0.04 -4.98
CA ALA A 66 -1.49 -0.51 -3.77
C ALA A 66 -2.84 -1.14 -4.06
N VAL A 67 -3.23 -2.06 -3.17
CA VAL A 67 -4.61 -2.50 -3.03
C VAL A 67 -5.21 -1.85 -1.80
N GLY A 68 -6.52 -1.71 -1.79
CA GLY A 68 -7.21 -1.18 -0.63
C GLY A 68 -8.62 -1.72 -0.51
N LYS A 69 -9.22 -1.45 0.63
CA LYS A 69 -10.60 -1.74 0.93
C LYS A 69 -11.27 -0.42 1.27
N ASP A 70 -12.44 -0.18 0.68
CA ASP A 70 -13.35 0.82 1.23
C ASP A 70 -14.26 0.18 2.29
N ARG A 71 -15.46 0.70 2.55
CA ARG A 71 -16.35 0.09 3.54
C ARG A 71 -16.66 -1.39 3.22
N ILE A 72 -16.82 -1.73 1.94
CA ILE A 72 -17.35 -3.04 1.53
C ILE A 72 -16.47 -3.68 0.44
N GLN A 73 -15.94 -2.88 -0.49
CA GLN A 73 -15.31 -3.35 -1.72
C GLN A 73 -13.78 -3.26 -1.65
N TYR A 74 -13.13 -4.38 -1.96
CA TYR A 74 -11.69 -4.42 -2.24
C TYR A 74 -11.40 -3.90 -3.65
N LYS A 75 -10.31 -3.18 -3.83
CA LYS A 75 -9.94 -2.56 -5.11
C LYS A 75 -8.43 -2.59 -5.32
N ALA A 76 -8.01 -2.83 -6.55
CA ALA A 76 -6.70 -2.38 -6.99
C ALA A 76 -6.79 -0.89 -7.29
N LEU A 77 -5.86 -0.11 -6.73
CA LEU A 77 -5.88 1.34 -6.82
C LEU A 77 -5.23 1.82 -8.11
N THR A 78 -5.76 1.40 -9.25
CA THR A 78 -5.45 1.89 -10.59
C THR A 78 -6.31 3.12 -10.94
N LEU A 79 -6.07 3.72 -12.10
CA LEU A 79 -6.94 4.76 -12.68
C LEU A 79 -7.50 4.30 -14.03
N PRO A 80 -8.79 3.92 -14.14
CA PRO A 80 -9.79 3.83 -13.07
C PRO A 80 -9.52 2.67 -12.10
N LYS A 81 -10.09 2.73 -10.88
CA LYS A 81 -9.93 1.69 -9.86
C LYS A 81 -10.61 0.40 -10.31
N ILE A 82 -9.93 -0.73 -10.17
CA ILE A 82 -10.46 -2.05 -10.51
C ILE A 82 -11.06 -2.70 -9.26
N PRO A 83 -12.37 -3.01 -9.22
CA PRO A 83 -12.97 -3.79 -8.14
C PRO A 83 -12.40 -5.22 -8.10
N LEU A 84 -12.09 -5.71 -6.90
CA LEU A 84 -11.57 -7.06 -6.67
C LEU A 84 -12.63 -7.92 -6.00
N THR A 85 -12.95 -9.05 -6.63
CA THR A 85 -13.89 -10.04 -6.09
C THR A 85 -13.11 -11.12 -5.34
N LEU A 86 -13.08 -11.03 -4.02
CA LEU A 86 -12.42 -12.01 -3.16
C LEU A 86 -13.44 -13.03 -2.66
N LYS A 87 -13.11 -14.33 -2.77
CA LYS A 87 -14.00 -15.42 -2.31
C LYS A 87 -14.23 -15.39 -0.80
N LYS A 88 -13.25 -14.91 -0.05
CA LYS A 88 -13.28 -14.79 1.41
C LYS A 88 -12.66 -13.45 1.81
N LYS A 89 -13.01 -12.94 2.98
CA LYS A 89 -12.41 -11.71 3.53
C LYS A 89 -11.01 -12.05 4.07
N PRO A 90 -9.93 -11.49 3.50
CA PRO A 90 -8.59 -11.67 4.06
C PRO A 90 -8.49 -10.97 5.41
N ARG A 91 -7.79 -11.59 6.36
CA ARG A 91 -7.34 -10.94 7.61
C ARG A 91 -5.88 -10.52 7.54
N LYS A 92 -5.15 -11.07 6.58
CA LYS A 92 -3.74 -10.84 6.36
C LYS A 92 -3.44 -10.86 4.85
N LEU A 93 -2.84 -9.78 4.37
CA LEU A 93 -2.35 -9.67 3.01
C LEU A 93 -0.83 -9.73 3.05
N GLY A 94 -0.23 -10.42 2.08
CA GLY A 94 1.18 -10.22 1.83
C GLY A 94 1.37 -9.37 0.58
N VAL A 95 2.50 -8.68 0.58
CA VAL A 95 2.97 -7.85 -0.52
C VAL A 95 4.28 -8.45 -0.98
N TYR A 96 4.37 -8.78 -2.25
CA TYR A 96 5.57 -9.24 -2.91
C TYR A 96 6.03 -8.17 -3.90
N LEU A 97 7.27 -7.71 -3.74
CA LEU A 97 7.93 -6.75 -4.61
C LEU A 97 9.06 -7.48 -5.33
N ASP A 98 9.11 -7.34 -6.65
CA ASP A 98 10.25 -7.70 -7.48
C ASP A 98 10.73 -6.43 -8.16
N TYR A 99 11.84 -5.87 -7.66
CA TYR A 99 12.29 -4.54 -8.10
C TYR A 99 12.78 -4.58 -9.55
N GLU A 100 13.60 -5.58 -9.90
CA GLU A 100 14.15 -5.73 -11.25
C GLU A 100 13.07 -6.02 -12.30
N MET A 101 12.00 -6.73 -11.91
CA MET A 101 10.85 -6.97 -12.80
C MET A 101 9.79 -5.87 -12.73
N GLU A 102 9.99 -4.82 -11.93
CA GLU A 102 9.02 -3.75 -11.72
C GLU A 102 7.62 -4.32 -11.40
N LEU A 103 7.55 -5.26 -10.47
CA LEU A 103 6.35 -6.03 -10.17
C LEU A 103 5.97 -5.91 -8.71
N VAL A 104 4.67 -5.70 -8.46
CA VAL A 104 4.09 -5.68 -7.12
C VAL A 104 2.87 -6.59 -7.10
N ALA A 105 2.96 -7.70 -6.37
CA ALA A 105 1.89 -8.67 -6.23
C ALA A 105 1.32 -8.69 -4.81
N PHE A 106 0.03 -9.01 -4.74
CA PHE A 106 -0.74 -9.10 -3.50
C PHE A 106 -1.42 -10.45 -3.44
N HIS A 107 -1.42 -11.06 -2.25
CA HIS A 107 -2.07 -12.33 -1.97
C HIS A 107 -2.74 -12.32 -0.60
N ASP A 108 -3.80 -13.11 -0.51
CA ASP A 108 -4.44 -13.47 0.74
C ASP A 108 -3.60 -14.56 1.39
N VAL A 109 -2.94 -14.23 2.50
CA VAL A 109 -2.09 -15.19 3.22
C VAL A 109 -2.92 -16.27 3.89
N ASN A 110 -4.12 -15.92 4.36
CA ASN A 110 -4.99 -16.87 5.08
C ASN A 110 -5.54 -17.95 4.15
N HIS A 111 -5.82 -17.58 2.90
CA HIS A 111 -6.43 -18.48 1.92
C HIS A 111 -5.47 -18.90 0.79
N GLN A 112 -4.20 -18.50 0.88
CA GLN A 112 -3.14 -18.82 -0.09
C GLN A 112 -3.57 -18.53 -1.54
N SER A 113 -4.25 -17.40 -1.75
CA SER A 113 -4.81 -17.04 -3.05
C SER A 113 -4.27 -15.70 -3.54
N HIS A 114 -3.99 -15.62 -4.83
CA HIS A 114 -3.65 -14.36 -5.51
C HIS A 114 -4.82 -13.36 -5.42
N ILE A 115 -4.48 -12.08 -5.21
CA ILE A 115 -5.43 -10.96 -5.17
C ILE A 115 -5.27 -10.10 -6.42
N PHE A 116 -4.07 -9.57 -6.65
CA PHE A 116 -3.81 -8.65 -7.75
C PHE A 116 -2.30 -8.52 -8.00
N THR A 117 -1.91 -8.21 -9.24
CA THR A 117 -0.52 -7.88 -9.59
C THR A 117 -0.50 -6.61 -10.43
N PHE A 118 0.33 -5.65 -10.03
CA PHE A 118 0.76 -4.57 -10.91
C PHE A 118 2.00 -5.03 -11.65
N PHE A 119 1.92 -5.02 -12.98
CA PHE A 119 3.05 -5.22 -13.87
C PHE A 119 3.55 -3.88 -14.37
N SER A 120 4.84 -3.81 -14.72
CA SER A 120 5.47 -2.59 -15.26
C SER A 120 5.28 -1.39 -14.32
N ALA A 121 5.48 -1.62 -13.03
CA ALA A 121 5.47 -0.58 -12.03
C ALA A 121 6.70 0.33 -12.22
N ALA A 122 6.51 1.44 -12.92
CA ALA A 122 7.55 2.40 -13.27
C ALA A 122 8.22 3.04 -12.04
N PHE A 123 9.13 2.29 -11.42
CA PHE A 123 9.93 2.73 -10.27
C PHE A 123 10.95 3.78 -10.72
N ASN A 124 11.31 3.80 -12.00
CA ASN A 124 12.19 4.79 -12.62
C ASN A 124 13.58 4.85 -11.95
N GLY A 125 14.05 3.72 -11.42
CA GLY A 125 15.30 3.64 -10.67
C GLY A 125 15.25 4.31 -9.28
N GLU A 126 14.07 4.76 -8.82
CA GLU A 126 13.91 5.32 -7.50
C GLU A 126 13.74 4.25 -6.42
N GLU A 127 14.22 4.55 -5.21
CA GLU A 127 13.90 3.77 -4.03
C GLU A 127 12.37 3.77 -3.78
N VAL A 128 11.82 2.58 -3.58
CA VAL A 128 10.40 2.37 -3.23
C VAL A 128 10.25 1.90 -1.79
N PHE A 129 9.17 2.32 -1.15
CA PHE A 129 8.92 2.06 0.26
C PHE A 129 7.61 1.30 0.44
N PRO A 130 7.50 0.42 1.44
CA PRO A 130 6.21 -0.04 1.93
C PRO A 130 5.32 1.17 2.22
N PHE A 131 4.10 1.14 1.71
CA PHE A 131 3.12 2.21 1.82
C PHE A 131 1.90 1.71 2.59
N LEU A 132 1.48 2.45 3.61
CA LEU A 132 0.27 2.17 4.37
C LEU A 132 -0.61 3.41 4.48
N TYR A 133 -1.91 3.21 4.33
CA TYR A 133 -2.96 4.21 4.51
C TYR A 133 -4.04 3.65 5.43
N VAL A 134 -4.50 4.44 6.42
CA VAL A 134 -5.63 4.08 7.27
C VAL A 134 -6.68 5.18 7.39
N GLY A 135 -7.95 4.80 7.27
CA GLY A 135 -9.09 5.63 7.62
C GLY A 135 -9.26 5.78 9.14
N VAL A 136 -10.19 6.65 9.56
CA VAL A 136 -10.50 6.83 10.98
C VAL A 136 -11.11 5.54 11.54
N GLY A 137 -10.55 5.05 12.66
CA GLY A 137 -10.98 3.81 13.29
C GLY A 137 -10.45 2.53 12.63
N CYS A 138 -9.72 2.66 11.52
CA CYS A 138 -9.08 1.54 10.84
C CYS A 138 -7.67 1.32 11.36
N TRP A 139 -7.16 0.11 11.18
CA TRP A 139 -5.80 -0.24 11.54
C TRP A 139 -5.21 -1.22 10.52
N LEU A 140 -3.88 -1.17 10.43
CA LEU A 140 -3.04 -2.10 9.72
C LEU A 140 -1.90 -2.45 10.68
N ARG A 141 -1.48 -3.72 10.69
CA ARG A 141 -0.35 -4.15 11.53
C ARG A 141 0.62 -4.95 10.69
N LEU A 142 1.87 -4.51 10.64
CA LEU A 142 2.95 -5.29 10.06
C LEU A 142 3.18 -6.53 10.93
N CYS A 143 3.21 -7.71 10.30
CA CYS A 143 3.54 -8.95 10.99
C CYS A 143 5.03 -8.98 11.33
N PRO A 144 5.41 -9.41 12.55
CA PRO A 144 6.80 -9.75 12.82
C PRO A 144 7.19 -10.98 12.01
N TRP A 145 8.49 -11.05 11.69
CA TRP A 145 9.13 -12.23 11.14
C TRP A 145 9.53 -13.19 12.25
#